data_AF-A0AAV5S8K2-F1
#
_entry.id   AF-A0AAV5S8K2-F1
#
_cell.length_a   1.000
_cell.length_b   1.000
_cell.length_c   1.000
_cell.angle_alpha   90.00
_cell.angle_beta   90.00
_cell.angle_gamma   90.00
#
_symmetry.space_group_name_H-M   'P 1'
#
loop_
_entity.id
_entity.type
_entity.pdbx_description
1 polymer ?
#
loop_
_entity_poly.entity_id
_entity_poly.type
_entity_poly.pdbx_seq_one_letter_code
_entity_poly.pdbx_strand_id
1 'polypeptide(L)'
;MDQASTPLPTKLDADNFIDYIREIDTFIFDADGVLWLGDSAIPGSARTIDYLLGLKKLVIVLTNNATKSRASYAKKLVKLGFPAAINKELIVNPAAVAAEVLSLAGFRESDKKV
;
A
#
# COMPACT_ATOMS: atom_id res chain seq x y z
N MET A 1 -10.13 -28.35 31.08
CA MET A 1 -9.41 -27.77 29.93
C MET A 1 -9.54 -26.27 30.06
N ASP A 2 -8.45 -25.62 30.45
CA ASP A 2 -8.40 -24.19 30.77
C ASP A 2 -8.52 -23.40 29.45
N GLN A 3 -9.60 -22.64 29.28
CA GLN A 3 -9.73 -21.71 28.17
C GLN A 3 -8.95 -20.44 28.53
N ALA A 4 -7.67 -20.37 28.13
CA ALA A 4 -6.92 -19.14 28.24
C ALA A 4 -7.65 -18.06 27.41
N SER A 5 -8.12 -17.00 28.08
CA SER A 5 -8.77 -15.86 27.45
C SER A 5 -7.83 -15.20 26.44
N THR A 6 -8.28 -15.04 25.20
CA THR A 6 -7.52 -14.29 24.19
C THR A 6 -7.23 -12.88 24.72
N PRO A 7 -5.96 -12.45 24.79
CA PRO A 7 -5.64 -11.11 25.27
C PRO A 7 -6.32 -10.06 24.39
N LEU A 8 -6.79 -8.98 25.01
CA LEU A 8 -7.37 -7.85 24.29
C LEU A 8 -6.33 -7.23 23.34
N PRO A 9 -6.75 -6.74 22.16
CA PRO A 9 -5.85 -6.02 21.27
C PRO A 9 -5.21 -4.84 22.00
N THR A 10 -3.88 -4.78 21.97
CA THR A 10 -3.14 -3.65 22.54
C THR A 10 -3.14 -2.51 21.52
N LYS A 11 -3.48 -1.30 21.97
CA LYS A 11 -3.42 -0.11 21.12
C LYS A 11 -1.96 0.16 20.75
N LEU A 12 -1.69 0.29 19.46
CA LEU A 12 -0.37 0.70 18.99
C LEU A 12 -0.14 2.19 19.27
N ASP A 13 1.01 2.52 19.83
CA ASP A 13 1.48 3.90 20.04
C ASP A 13 2.96 4.03 19.66
N ALA A 14 3.54 5.20 19.84
CA ALA A 14 4.93 5.45 19.45
C ALA A 14 5.93 4.63 20.27
N ASP A 15 5.61 4.32 21.53
CA ASP A 15 6.53 3.64 22.44
C ASP A 15 6.55 2.14 22.13
N ASN A 16 5.38 1.53 21.93
CA ASN A 16 5.28 0.10 21.68
C ASN A 16 5.49 -0.29 20.21
N PHE A 17 5.29 0.62 19.24
CA PHE A 17 5.46 0.31 17.81
C PHE A 17 6.90 -0.11 17.48
N ILE A 18 7.89 0.44 18.18
CA ILE A 18 9.30 0.11 17.98
C ILE A 18 9.63 -1.34 18.30
N ASP A 19 8.87 -1.97 19.20
CA ASP A 19 9.06 -3.38 19.52
C ASP A 19 8.51 -4.25 18.39
N TYR A 20 7.32 -3.93 17.88
CA TYR A 20 6.66 -4.71 16.83
C TYR A 20 7.29 -4.54 15.45
N ILE A 21 7.80 -3.35 15.12
CA ILE A 21 8.33 -3.07 13.78
C ILE A 21 9.49 -3.99 13.39
N ARG A 22 10.23 -4.52 14.38
CA ARG A 22 11.35 -5.44 14.13
C ARG A 22 10.89 -6.75 13.51
N GLU A 23 9.73 -7.24 13.92
CA GLU A 23 9.16 -8.53 13.50
C GLU A 23 8.31 -8.44 12.23
N ILE A 24 7.99 -7.22 11.78
CA ILE A 24 7.15 -7.00 10.59
C ILE A 24 8.04 -6.71 9.39
N ASP A 25 8.03 -7.57 8.38
CA ASP A 25 8.82 -7.38 7.15
C ASP A 25 8.12 -6.49 6.12
N THR A 26 6.79 -6.52 6.10
CA THR A 26 5.96 -5.89 5.07
C THR A 26 4.83 -5.08 5.66
N PHE A 27 4.64 -3.87 5.12
CA PHE A 27 3.53 -2.99 5.44
C PHE A 27 2.68 -2.76 4.20
N ILE A 28 1.36 -2.94 4.35
CA ILE A 28 0.39 -2.67 3.31
C ILE A 28 -0.45 -1.48 3.78
N PHE A 29 -0.44 -0.40 3.01
CA PHE A 29 -1.19 0.81 3.30
C PHE A 29 -2.34 0.99 2.34
N ASP A 30 -3.51 1.33 2.88
CA ASP A 30 -4.52 2.02 2.09
C ASP A 30 -4.00 3.42 1.70
N ALA A 31 -4.69 4.08 0.77
CA ALA A 31 -4.27 5.32 0.16
C ALA A 31 -5.14 6.52 0.56
N ASP A 32 -6.35 6.62 0.02
CA ASP A 32 -7.27 7.74 0.26
C ASP A 32 -7.77 7.72 1.71
N GLY A 33 -7.42 8.75 2.50
CA GLY A 33 -7.73 8.82 3.94
C GLY A 33 -6.64 8.24 4.85
N VAL A 34 -5.57 7.64 4.30
CA VAL A 34 -4.45 7.08 5.07
C VAL A 34 -3.11 7.72 4.69
N LEU A 35 -2.74 7.68 3.41
CA LEU A 35 -1.52 8.33 2.92
C LEU A 35 -1.80 9.78 2.51
N TRP A 36 -2.95 10.05 1.90
CA TRP A 36 -3.32 11.37 1.41
C TRP A 36 -4.82 11.63 1.54
N LEU A 37 -5.20 12.90 1.49
CA LEU A 37 -6.57 13.35 1.32
C LEU A 37 -6.64 14.30 0.12
N GLY A 38 -7.33 13.88 -0.94
CA GLY A 38 -7.34 14.63 -2.20
C GLY A 38 -5.92 14.76 -2.78
N ASP A 39 -5.44 16.00 -2.94
CA ASP A 39 -4.10 16.32 -3.46
C ASP A 39 -3.11 16.76 -2.37
N SER A 40 -3.37 16.40 -1.12
CA SER A 40 -2.50 16.70 0.03
C SER A 40 -2.08 15.44 0.76
N ALA A 41 -0.80 15.29 1.09
CA ALA A 41 -0.33 14.22 1.96
C ALA A 41 -0.94 14.40 3.37
N ILE A 42 -1.30 13.28 4.01
CA ILE A 42 -1.65 13.28 5.42
C ILE A 42 -0.38 13.61 6.24
N PRO A 43 -0.45 14.49 7.25
CA PRO A 43 0.73 14.89 8.02
C PRO A 43 1.48 13.69 8.59
N GLY A 44 2.77 13.59 8.25
CA GLY A 44 3.65 12.52 8.71
C GLY A 44 3.65 11.25 7.85
N SER A 45 2.66 11.03 6.98
CA SER A 45 2.57 9.77 6.21
C SER A 45 3.78 9.53 5.31
N ALA A 46 4.23 10.55 4.56
CA ALA A 46 5.42 10.44 3.72
C ALA A 46 6.68 10.13 4.53
N ARG A 47 6.84 10.74 5.72
CA ARG A 47 7.97 10.45 6.62
C ARG A 47 7.90 9.05 7.21
N THR A 48 6.71 8.55 7.53
CA THR A 48 6.52 7.18 8.00
C THR A 48 6.93 6.18 6.92
N ILE A 49 6.51 6.40 5.67
CA ILE A 49 6.91 5.53 4.55
C ILE A 49 8.43 5.56 4.36
N ASP A 50 9.03 6.75 4.37
CA ASP A 50 10.49 6.91 4.27
C ASP A 50 11.23 6.18 5.40
N TYR A 51 10.75 6.29 6.63
CA TYR A 51 11.29 5.58 7.79
C TYR A 51 11.22 4.06 7.63
N LEU A 52 10.08 3.51 7.19
CA LEU A 52 9.91 2.07 6.96
C LEU A 52 10.86 1.56 5.87
N LEU A 53 11.01 2.32 4.78
CA LEU A 53 11.96 1.99 3.71
C LEU A 53 13.42 2.05 4.21
N GLY A 54 13.77 3.03 5.05
CA GLY A 54 15.07 3.13 5.71
C GLY A 54 15.39 1.91 6.60
N LEU A 55 14.36 1.30 7.20
CA LEU A 55 14.44 0.04 7.93
C LEU A 55 14.39 -1.21 7.03
N LYS A 56 14.47 -1.03 5.70
CA LYS A 56 14.42 -2.09 4.68
C LYS A 56 13.12 -2.89 4.70
N LYS A 57 12.02 -2.29 5.16
CA LYS A 57 10.70 -2.92 5.10
C LYS A 57 10.15 -2.83 3.68
N LEU A 58 9.42 -3.86 3.26
CA LEU A 58 8.64 -3.80 2.04
C LEU A 58 7.38 -2.97 2.30
N VAL A 59 7.11 -1.99 1.42
CA VAL A 59 5.92 -1.15 1.52
C VAL A 59 5.09 -1.31 0.25
N ILE A 60 3.82 -1.69 0.42
CA ILE A 60 2.85 -1.85 -0.66
C ILE A 60 1.71 -0.87 -0.43
N VAL A 61 1.28 -0.17 -1.47
CA VAL A 61 0.07 0.65 -1.45
C VAL A 61 -1.06 -0.15 -2.10
N LEU A 62 -2.08 -0.49 -1.32
CA LEU A 62 -3.25 -1.23 -1.75
C LEU A 62 -4.48 -0.33 -1.67
N THR A 63 -4.98 0.15 -2.81
CA THR A 63 -6.12 1.07 -2.88
C THR A 63 -7.26 0.47 -3.68
N ASN A 64 -8.50 0.66 -3.25
CA ASN A 64 -9.69 0.30 -4.03
C ASN A 64 -10.00 1.32 -5.16
N ASN A 65 -9.21 2.39 -5.27
CA ASN A 65 -9.44 3.43 -6.27
C ASN A 65 -8.99 2.97 -7.67
N ALA A 66 -9.97 2.71 -8.53
CA ALA A 66 -9.77 2.21 -9.90
C ALA A 66 -9.70 3.32 -10.96
N THR A 67 -9.78 4.60 -10.57
CA THR A 67 -9.89 5.72 -11.52
C THR A 67 -8.59 6.06 -12.25
N LYS A 68 -7.45 5.61 -11.73
CA LYS A 68 -6.12 5.92 -12.27
C LYS A 68 -5.26 4.66 -12.40
N SER A 69 -4.29 4.71 -13.31
CA SER A 69 -3.28 3.66 -13.44
C SER A 69 -2.33 3.64 -12.25
N ARG A 70 -1.67 2.50 -12.00
CA ARG A 70 -0.59 2.39 -11.00
C ARG A 70 0.54 3.40 -11.23
N ALA A 71 0.91 3.64 -12.49
CA ALA A 71 1.91 4.65 -12.84
C ALA A 71 1.46 6.09 -12.51
N SER A 72 0.18 6.38 -12.65
CA SER A 72 -0.39 7.67 -12.26
C SER A 72 -0.36 7.86 -10.74
N TYR A 73 -0.62 6.81 -9.95
CA TYR A 73 -0.50 6.87 -8.49
C TYR A 73 0.96 7.00 -8.03
N ALA A 74 1.90 6.29 -8.65
CA ALA A 74 3.33 6.46 -8.35
C ALA A 74 3.80 7.92 -8.57
N LYS A 75 3.36 8.56 -9.66
CA LYS A 75 3.62 9.98 -9.90
C LYS A 75 2.98 10.89 -8.85
N LYS A 76 1.75 10.56 -8.42
CA LYS A 76 1.05 11.29 -7.35
C LYS A 76 1.83 11.22 -6.04
N LEU A 77 2.27 10.03 -5.63
CA LEU A 77 3.07 9.82 -4.43
C LEU A 77 4.33 10.71 -4.43
N VAL A 78 5.09 10.71 -5.52
CA VAL A 78 6.27 11.59 -5.66
C VAL A 78 5.89 13.06 -5.54
N LYS A 79 4.82 13.51 -6.22
CA LYS A 79 4.33 14.90 -6.13
C LYS A 79 3.94 15.28 -4.69
N LEU A 80 3.44 14.33 -3.90
CA LEU A 80 3.06 14.52 -2.50
C LEU A 80 4.23 14.38 -1.51
N GLY A 81 5.45 14.19 -1.99
CA GLY A 81 6.66 14.11 -1.16
C GLY A 81 6.97 12.71 -0.63
N PHE A 82 6.33 11.66 -1.14
CA PHE A 82 6.69 10.29 -0.81
C PHE A 82 7.95 9.84 -1.58
N PRO A 83 8.73 8.90 -1.03
CA PRO A 83 9.90 8.36 -1.71
C PRO A 83 9.57 7.75 -3.07
N ALA A 84 10.38 8.06 -4.08
CA ALA A 84 10.22 7.52 -5.44
C ALA A 84 10.43 6.00 -5.53
N ALA A 85 10.93 5.38 -4.46
CA ALA A 85 11.04 3.93 -4.33
C ALA A 85 9.67 3.23 -4.39
N ILE A 86 8.57 3.89 -4.02
CA ILE A 86 7.21 3.38 -4.19
C ILE A 86 6.78 3.55 -5.65
N ASN A 87 7.27 2.65 -6.50
CA ASN A 87 6.99 2.63 -7.93
C ASN A 87 5.65 1.93 -8.25
N LYS A 88 5.31 1.81 -9.54
CA LYS A 88 4.02 1.24 -9.98
C LYS A 88 3.88 -0.25 -9.65
N GLU A 89 4.98 -0.96 -9.43
CA GLU A 89 5.00 -2.38 -9.07
C GLU A 89 4.58 -2.60 -7.61
N LEU A 90 4.83 -1.61 -6.74
CA LEU A 90 4.45 -1.62 -5.33
C LEU A 90 3.04 -1.03 -5.07
N ILE A 91 2.27 -0.80 -6.12
CA ILE A 91 0.91 -0.27 -6.04
C ILE A 91 -0.06 -1.32 -6.58
N VAL A 92 -1.08 -1.66 -5.81
CA VAL A 92 -2.14 -2.60 -6.20
C VAL A 92 -3.47 -1.86 -6.18
N ASN A 93 -4.23 -1.97 -7.27
CA ASN A 93 -5.58 -1.43 -7.36
C ASN A 93 -6.49 -2.32 -8.23
N PRO A 94 -7.83 -2.20 -8.12
CA PRO A 94 -8.76 -3.05 -8.86
C PRO A 94 -8.55 -3.01 -10.37
N ALA A 95 -8.19 -1.85 -10.94
CA ALA A 95 -7.93 -1.73 -12.37
C ALA A 95 -6.75 -2.62 -12.82
N ALA A 96 -5.67 -2.68 -12.03
CA ALA A 96 -4.54 -3.55 -12.33
C ALA A 96 -4.90 -5.03 -12.17
N VAL A 97 -5.66 -5.39 -11.12
CA VAL A 97 -6.10 -6.77 -10.89
C VAL A 97 -7.03 -7.22 -12.02
N ALA A 98 -8.01 -6.41 -12.41
CA ALA A 98 -8.92 -6.73 -13.51
C ALA A 98 -8.17 -6.91 -14.84
N ALA A 99 -7.20 -6.03 -15.15
CA ALA A 99 -6.38 -6.16 -16.34
C ALA A 99 -5.56 -7.47 -16.35
N GLU A 100 -5.00 -7.86 -15.21
CA GLU A 100 -4.27 -9.13 -15.07
C GLU A 100 -5.20 -10.34 -15.24
N VAL A 101 -6.36 -10.33 -14.59
CA VAL A 101 -7.36 -11.40 -14.70
C VAL A 101 -7.83 -11.59 -16.15
N LEU A 102 -8.13 -10.50 -16.86
CA LEU A 102 -8.51 -10.56 -18.27
C LEU A 102 -7.36 -11.09 -19.14
N SER A 103 -6.13 -10.65 -18.88
CA SER A 103 -4.94 -11.15 -19.57
C SER A 103 -4.79 -12.66 -19.39
N LEU A 104 -4.92 -13.17 -18.16
CA LEU A 104 -4.85 -14.60 -17.83
C LEU A 104 -6.01 -15.41 -18.43
N ALA A 105 -7.15 -14.78 -18.67
CA ALA A 105 -8.29 -15.37 -19.36
C ALA A 105 -8.13 -15.40 -20.89
N GLY A 106 -6.96 -15.02 -21.44
CA GLY A 106 -6.66 -15.09 -22.88
C GLY A 106 -7.03 -13.84 -23.68
N PHE A 107 -7.48 -12.76 -23.04
CA PHE A 107 -7.85 -11.52 -23.75
C PHE A 107 -6.65 -10.81 -24.38
N ARG A 108 -5.42 -11.15 -23.95
CA ARG A 108 -4.18 -10.65 -24.57
C ARG A 108 -3.78 -11.39 -25.85
N GLU A 109 -4.30 -12.60 -26.06
CA GLU A 109 -3.89 -13.50 -27.14
C GLU A 109 -4.82 -13.45 -28.35
N SER A 110 -5.99 -12.81 -28.21
CA SER A 110 -6.93 -12.65 -29.32
C SER A 110 -6.76 -11.29 -29.99
N ASP A 111 -6.68 -11.26 -31.33
CA ASP A 111 -6.81 -10.04 -32.15
C ASP A 111 -8.21 -9.40 -32.10
N LYS A 112 -9.08 -9.88 -31.19
CA LYS A 112 -10.45 -9.42 -31.03
C LYS A 112 -10.49 -8.23 -30.08
N LYS A 113 -11.13 -7.15 -30.52
CA LYS A 113 -11.46 -6.01 -29.67
C LYS A 113 -12.62 -6.39 -28.73
N VAL A 114 -12.53 -5.95 -27.48
CA VAL A 114 -13.55 -6.09 -26.44
C VAL A 114 -14.03 -4.71 -26.05
#